data_AF-A0A132PD24-F1
#
_entry.id   AF-A0A132PD24-F1
#
_cell.length_a   1.000
_cell.length_b   1.000
_cell.length_c   1.000
_cell.angle_alpha   90.00
_cell.angle_beta   90.00
_cell.angle_gamma   90.00
#
_symmetry.space_group_name_H-M   'P 1'
#
loop_
_entity.id
_entity.type
_entity.pdbx_description
1 polymer ?
#
loop_
_entity_poly.entity_id
_entity_poly.type
_entity_poly.pdbx_seq_one_letter_code
_entity_poly.pdbx_strand_id
1 'polypeptide(L)'
;MNSPVLLGFLTTMALIAAIGAQNAFVLRQGIRREHVVPVIAVCTISDLILIAAGIAGVGALITAHPDAVTVAKFGGAAFLIGYG
;
A
#
# COMPACT_ATOMS: atom_id res chain seq x y z
N MET A 1 -23.49 -17.29 -5.01
CA MET A 1 -22.32 -16.81 -4.23
C MET A 1 -22.56 -15.34 -3.87
N ASN A 2 -23.65 -15.04 -3.16
CA ASN A 2 -24.19 -13.68 -3.05
C ASN A 2 -24.48 -13.31 -1.58
N SER A 3 -23.72 -13.87 -0.63
CA SER A 3 -23.81 -13.42 0.75
C SER A 3 -22.90 -12.20 0.91
N PRO A 4 -23.45 -10.97 1.05
CA PRO A 4 -22.63 -9.76 1.26
C PRO A 4 -21.75 -9.87 2.52
N VAL A 5 -22.15 -10.71 3.48
CA VAL A 5 -21.34 -11.03 4.67
C VAL A 5 -20.07 -11.79 4.30
N LEU A 6 -20.16 -12.78 3.41
CA LEU A 6 -18.99 -13.54 2.95
C LEU A 6 -18.06 -12.65 2.12
N LEU A 7 -18.62 -11.79 1.26
CA LEU A 7 -17.85 -10.85 0.47
C LEU A 7 -17.12 -9.84 1.34
N GLY A 8 -17.82 -9.23 2.30
CA GLY A 8 -17.28 -8.28 3.28
C GLY A 8 -16.21 -8.90 4.18
N PHE A 9 -16.40 -10.16 4.59
CA PHE A 9 -15.42 -10.91 5.37
C PHE A 9 -14.16 -11.20 4.55
N LEU A 10 -14.31 -11.65 3.30
CA LEU A 10 -13.18 -11.94 2.42
C LEU A 10 -12.41 -10.68 2.02
N THR A 11 -13.07 -9.55 1.80
CA THR A 11 -12.39 -8.27 1.51
C THR A 11 -11.65 -7.72 2.72
N THR A 12 -12.25 -7.73 3.91
CA THR A 12 -11.52 -7.33 5.14
C THR A 12 -10.39 -8.32 5.47
N MET A 13 -10.58 -9.62 5.25
CA MET A 13 -9.49 -10.59 5.36
C MET A 13 -8.39 -10.36 4.32
N ALA A 14 -8.70 -10.05 3.05
CA ALA A 14 -7.67 -9.75 2.06
C ALA A 14 -6.86 -8.49 2.43
N LEU A 15 -7.52 -7.46 2.97
CA LEU A 15 -6.88 -6.20 3.35
C LEU A 15 -6.06 -6.31 4.65
N ILE A 16 -6.48 -7.14 5.61
CA ILE A 16 -5.84 -7.27 6.93
C ILE A 16 -4.89 -8.47 6.99
N ALA A 17 -5.26 -9.62 6.41
CA ALA A 17 -4.43 -10.83 6.46
C ALA A 17 -3.13 -10.67 5.67
N ALA A 18 -3.10 -9.75 4.70
CA ALA A 18 -1.86 -9.25 4.12
C ALA A 18 -1.15 -8.27 5.09
N ILE A 19 -0.89 -8.68 6.34
CA ILE A 19 0.16 -8.01 7.11
C ILE A 19 1.44 -8.22 6.31
N GLY A 20 1.95 -7.14 5.71
CA GLY A 20 3.17 -7.20 4.92
C GLY A 20 4.31 -7.81 5.72
N ALA A 21 5.19 -8.55 5.04
CA ALA A 21 6.32 -9.24 5.70
C ALA A 21 7.16 -8.30 6.59
N GLN A 22 7.30 -7.02 6.19
CA GLN A 22 7.96 -5.99 6.99
C GLN A 22 7.22 -5.68 8.30
N ASN A 23 5.91 -5.44 8.25
CA ASN A 23 5.12 -5.15 9.45
C ASN A 23 5.03 -6.36 10.40
N ALA A 24 4.92 -7.58 9.86
CA ALA A 24 4.96 -8.81 10.67
C ALA A 24 6.32 -9.00 11.35
N PHE A 25 7.42 -8.71 10.63
CA PHE A 25 8.76 -8.80 11.17
C PHE A 25 9.02 -7.77 12.27
N VAL A 26 8.62 -6.50 12.06
CA VAL A 26 8.72 -5.44 13.07
C VAL A 26 7.93 -5.83 14.32
N LEU A 27 6.71 -6.37 14.16
CA LEU A 27 5.88 -6.82 15.28
C LEU A 27 6.56 -7.97 16.05
N ARG A 28 7.13 -8.94 15.32
CA ARG A 28 7.83 -10.09 15.92
C ARG A 28 9.07 -9.66 16.72
N GLN A 29 9.83 -8.69 16.23
CA GLN A 29 10.97 -8.13 16.97
C GLN A 29 10.50 -7.28 18.16
N GLY A 30 9.42 -6.52 17.99
CA GLY A 30 8.76 -5.76 19.06
C GLY A 30 8.31 -6.63 20.23
N ILE A 31 7.65 -7.75 19.96
CA ILE A 31 7.22 -8.72 20.98
C ILE A 31 8.41 -9.36 21.69
N ARG A 32 9.49 -9.68 20.95
CA ARG A 32 10.72 -10.25 21.53
C ARG A 32 11.59 -9.21 22.26
N ARG A 33 11.26 -7.91 22.16
CA ARG A 33 12.01 -6.77 22.71
C ARG A 33 13.51 -6.76 22.37
N GLU A 34 13.89 -7.44 21.31
CA GLU A 34 15.26 -7.50 20.82
C GLU A 34 15.38 -6.60 19.58
N HIS A 35 16.36 -5.70 19.56
CA HIS A 35 16.71 -4.91 18.37
C HIS A 35 15.54 -4.12 17.73
N VAL A 36 14.54 -3.72 18.52
CA VAL A 36 13.33 -3.03 18.04
C VAL A 36 13.67 -1.69 17.38
N VAL A 37 14.51 -0.88 18.03
CA VAL A 37 14.92 0.44 17.55
C VAL A 37 15.61 0.39 16.18
N PRO A 38 16.66 -0.43 15.96
CA PRO A 38 17.29 -0.50 14.64
C PRO A 38 16.38 -1.08 13.55
N VAL A 39 15.51 -2.04 13.88
CA VAL A 39 14.55 -2.62 12.91
C VAL A 39 13.55 -1.57 12.44
N ILE A 40 12.98 -0.81 13.37
CA ILE A 40 12.06 0.30 13.02
C ILE A 40 12.79 1.34 12.18
N ALA A 41 14.00 1.75 12.57
CA ALA A 41 14.76 2.75 11.83
C ALA A 41 15.01 2.31 10.37
N VAL A 42 15.41 1.07 10.12
CA VAL A 42 15.63 0.56 8.76
C VAL A 42 14.34 0.52 7.95
N CYS A 43 13.23 0.04 8.53
CA CYS A 43 11.93 0.04 7.85
C CYS A 43 11.48 1.46 7.49
N THR A 44 11.49 2.38 8.46
CA THR A 44 11.04 3.75 8.24
C THR A 44 11.89 4.49 7.20
N ILE A 45 13.21 4.31 7.23
CA ILE A 45 14.10 4.89 6.22
C ILE A 45 13.81 4.30 4.84
N SER A 46 13.60 2.98 4.75
CA SER A 46 13.27 2.32 3.48
C SER A 46 11.95 2.82 2.91
N ASP A 47 10.91 2.93 3.75
CA ASP A 47 9.61 3.47 3.35
C ASP A 47 9.71 4.92 2.89
N LEU A 48 10.46 5.75 3.62
CA LEU A 48 10.70 7.14 3.23
C LEU A 48 11.40 7.23 1.87
N ILE A 49 12.44 6.42 1.63
CA ILE A 49 13.17 6.39 0.36
C ILE A 49 12.25 5.93 -0.77
N LEU A 50 11.48 4.85 -0.56
CA LEU A 50 10.57 4.30 -1.56
C LEU A 50 9.45 5.29 -1.91
N ILE A 51 8.87 5.96 -0.92
CA ILE A 51 7.85 7.00 -1.12
C ILE A 51 8.47 8.19 -1.87
N ALA A 52 9.64 8.66 -1.44
CA ALA A 52 10.33 9.78 -2.10
C ALA A 52 10.68 9.45 -3.56
N ALA A 53 11.21 8.25 -3.82
CA ALA A 53 11.52 7.77 -5.16
C ALA A 53 10.25 7.61 -6.01
N GLY A 54 9.16 7.10 -5.42
CA GLY A 54 7.86 7.00 -6.06
C GLY A 54 7.31 8.37 -6.46
N ILE A 55 7.34 9.36 -5.56
CA ILE A 55 6.88 10.72 -5.83
C ILE A 55 7.76 11.39 -6.90
N ALA A 56 9.08 11.27 -6.79
CA ALA A 56 10.01 11.86 -7.76
C ALA A 56 9.85 11.22 -9.15
N GLY A 57 9.75 9.89 -9.21
CA GLY A 57 9.61 9.14 -10.46
C GLY A 57 8.26 9.34 -11.13
N VAL A 58 7.16 9.19 -10.38
CA VAL A 58 5.81 9.41 -10.89
C VAL A 58 5.59 10.88 -11.23
N GLY A 59 6.10 11.81 -10.41
CA GLY A 59 6.07 13.24 -10.69
C GLY A 59 6.75 13.60 -12.02
N ALA A 60 7.96 13.07 -12.26
CA ALA A 60 8.66 13.24 -13.52
C ALA A 60 7.87 12.64 -14.70
N LEU A 61 7.32 11.43 -14.53
CA LEU A 61 6.51 10.76 -15.56
C LEU A 61 5.25 11.56 -15.92
N ILE A 62 4.57 12.12 -14.91
CA ILE A 62 3.39 12.98 -15.08
C ILE A 62 3.75 14.26 -15.83
N THR A 63 4.87 14.90 -15.50
CA THR A 63 5.31 16.11 -16.21
C THR A 63 5.69 15.83 -17.67
N ALA A 64 6.22 14.64 -17.95
CA ALA A 64 6.58 14.24 -19.31
C ALA A 64 5.38 13.79 -20.15
N HIS A 65 4.36 13.15 -19.53
CA HIS A 65 3.19 12.60 -20.22
C HIS A 65 1.89 12.99 -19.49
N PRO A 66 1.37 14.21 -19.72
CA PRO A 66 0.15 14.69 -19.07
C PRO A 66 -1.08 13.81 -19.36
N ASP A 67 -1.11 13.15 -20.52
CA ASP A 67 -2.20 12.24 -20.90
C ASP A 67 -2.29 11.01 -19.99
N ALA A 68 -1.17 10.59 -19.37
CA ALA A 68 -1.17 9.48 -18.41
C ALA A 68 -2.00 9.79 -17.16
N VAL A 69 -2.03 11.06 -16.72
CA VAL A 69 -2.88 11.51 -15.61
C VAL A 69 -4.36 11.43 -15.99
N THR A 70 -4.70 11.77 -17.23
CA THR A 70 -6.07 11.71 -17.74
C THR A 70 -6.56 10.26 -17.77
N VAL A 71 -5.75 9.33 -18.27
CA VAL A 71 -6.07 7.89 -18.26
C VAL A 71 -6.22 7.38 -16.83
N ALA A 72 -5.30 7.74 -15.92
CA ALA A 72 -5.38 7.33 -14.51
C ALA A 72 -6.66 7.85 -13.82
N LYS A 73 -7.09 9.09 -14.11
CA LYS A 73 -8.34 9.66 -13.60
C LYS A 73 -9.56 8.88 -14.09
N PHE A 74 -9.66 8.62 -15.39
CA PHE A 74 -10.78 7.85 -15.94
C PHE A 74 -10.78 6.40 -15.46
N GLY A 75 -9.59 5.78 -15.31
CA GLY A 75 -9.46 4.46 -14.70
C GLY A 75 -9.92 4.43 -13.24
N GLY A 76 -9.55 5.43 -12.44
CA GLY A 76 -10.02 5.59 -11.07
C GLY A 76 -11.53 5.81 -10.97
N ALA A 77 -12.11 6.61 -11.88
CA ALA A 77 -13.55 6.81 -11.96
C ALA A 77 -14.29 5.53 -12.34
N ALA A 78 -13.80 4.77 -13.32
CA ALA A 78 -14.37 3.48 -13.70
C ALA A 78 -14.31 2.46 -12.54
N PHE A 79 -13.19 2.44 -11.80
CA PHE A 79 -13.05 1.60 -10.60
C PHE A 79 -14.08 2.00 -9.53
N LEU A 80 -14.22 3.30 -9.23
CA LEU A 80 -15.22 3.79 -8.27
C LEU A 80 -16.65 3.47 -8.69
N ILE A 81 -16.98 3.51 -9.99
CA ILE A 81 -18.31 3.14 -10.49
C ILE A 81 -18.56 1.64 -10.37
N GLY A 82 -17.54 0.80 -10.56
CA GLY A 82 -17.69 -0.66 -10.51
C GLY A 82 -17.65 -1.25 -9.10
N TYR A 83 -16.91 -0.63 -8.19
CA TYR A 83 -16.73 -1.10 -6.80
C TYR A 83 -17.55 -0.31 -5.78
N GLY A 84 -17.92 0.94 -6.11
CA GLY A 84 -18.80 1.79 -5.29
C GLY A 84 -20.25 1.35 -5.31
#